data_AF-A0A8X8KLS3-F1
#
_entry.id   AF-A0A8X8KLS3-F1
#
_cell.length_a   1.000
_cell.length_b   1.000
_cell.length_c   1.000
_cell.angle_alpha   90.00
_cell.angle_beta   90.00
_cell.angle_gamma   90.00
#
_symmetry.space_group_name_H-M   'P 1'
#
loop_
_entity.id
_entity.type
_entity.pdbx_description
1 polymer ?
#
loop_
_entity_poly.entity_id
_entity_poly.type
_entity_poly.pdbx_seq_one_letter_code
_entity_poly.pdbx_strand_id
1 'polypeptide(L)'
;YTNFEVKEFDWFEKYKATQLKVHGIDYGFTNDPTALISAVVDLPNKELWIYDEHYEKGMLTDDIYNMIVDKDLKTAEIKSEGDMRMIAELKLKGIKKITPATKGPHSIMPGIQYVQGFKMYIHPNCISTIEELNTYTFDQDNEGNWLNKPIDANNHLMDALRYSLSDLIFKPKEKTSVRKLRQMKGMVRG
;
A
#
# COMPACT_ATOMS: atom_id res chain seq x y z
N TYR A 1 13.55 -2.46 -6.31
CA TYR A 1 12.84 -3.76 -6.20
C TYR A 1 13.10 -4.55 -7.47
N THR A 2 13.26 -5.89 -7.44
CA THR A 2 13.72 -6.64 -8.63
C THR A 2 12.73 -7.67 -9.18
N ASN A 3 11.68 -8.03 -8.42
CA ASN A 3 10.72 -9.06 -8.80
C ASN A 3 9.40 -8.45 -9.29
N PHE A 4 9.43 -7.79 -10.45
CA PHE A 4 8.23 -7.22 -11.06
C PHE A 4 8.14 -7.47 -12.57
N GLU A 5 6.92 -7.44 -13.09
CA GLU A 5 6.59 -7.64 -14.50
C GLU A 5 5.52 -6.62 -14.91
N VAL A 6 5.78 -5.83 -15.95
CA VAL A 6 4.80 -4.91 -16.53
C VAL A 6 3.96 -5.66 -17.55
N LYS A 7 2.63 -5.69 -17.38
CA LYS A 7 1.73 -6.34 -18.34
C LYS A 7 0.29 -5.88 -18.18
N GLU A 8 -0.46 -5.97 -19.28
CA GLU A 8 -1.91 -5.82 -19.27
C GLU A 8 -2.58 -6.95 -18.48
N PHE A 9 -3.55 -6.59 -17.64
CA PHE A 9 -4.40 -7.55 -16.93
C PHE A 9 -5.71 -6.90 -16.47
N ASP A 10 -6.75 -7.72 -16.32
CA ASP A 10 -7.98 -7.31 -15.65
C ASP A 10 -7.83 -7.47 -14.13
N TRP A 11 -7.73 -6.34 -13.43
CA TRP A 11 -7.59 -6.33 -11.97
C TRP A 11 -8.87 -6.83 -11.26
N PHE A 12 -10.04 -6.68 -11.87
CA PHE A 12 -11.30 -7.11 -11.29
C PHE A 12 -11.40 -8.64 -11.28
N GLU A 13 -10.92 -9.31 -12.33
CA GLU A 13 -10.79 -10.77 -12.33
C GLU A 13 -9.84 -11.28 -11.24
N LYS A 14 -8.70 -10.60 -11.02
CA LYS A 14 -7.78 -10.92 -9.93
C LYS A 14 -8.42 -10.69 -8.57
N TYR A 15 -9.14 -9.58 -8.40
CA TYR A 15 -9.86 -9.28 -7.17
C TYR A 15 -10.92 -10.34 -6.88
N LYS A 16 -11.68 -10.81 -7.87
CA LYS A 16 -12.67 -11.87 -7.65
C LYS A 16 -12.06 -13.15 -7.08
N ALA A 17 -10.83 -13.48 -7.46
CA ALA A 17 -10.12 -14.66 -6.96
C ALA A 17 -9.59 -14.50 -5.53
N THR A 18 -9.06 -13.33 -5.16
CA THR A 18 -8.37 -13.13 -3.88
C THR A 18 -9.22 -12.43 -2.81
N GLN A 19 -10.22 -11.65 -3.24
CA GLN A 19 -11.09 -10.80 -2.43
C GLN A 19 -10.36 -9.74 -1.59
N LEU A 20 -9.10 -9.41 -1.90
CA LEU A 20 -8.32 -8.43 -1.15
C LEU A 20 -7.81 -7.30 -2.05
N LYS A 21 -8.40 -6.10 -1.86
CA LYS A 21 -7.91 -4.82 -2.41
C LYS A 21 -7.30 -3.99 -1.30
N VAL A 22 -6.23 -3.29 -1.62
CA VAL A 22 -5.56 -2.36 -0.72
C VAL A 22 -5.33 -1.04 -1.43
N HIS A 23 -5.46 0.05 -0.68
CA HIS A 23 -5.22 1.40 -1.15
C HIS A 23 -4.33 2.13 -0.14
N GLY A 24 -3.33 2.82 -0.66
CA GLY A 24 -2.35 3.56 0.12
C GLY A 24 -2.18 4.98 -0.37
N ILE A 25 -1.92 5.92 0.53
CA ILE A 25 -1.57 7.30 0.18
C ILE A 25 -0.38 7.80 1.01
N ASP A 26 0.59 8.40 0.33
CA ASP A 26 1.72 9.16 0.87
C ASP A 26 1.54 10.63 0.49
N TYR A 27 1.68 11.55 1.44
CA TYR A 27 1.41 12.97 1.19
C TYR A 27 2.70 13.71 0.82
N GLY A 28 2.63 14.48 -0.26
CA GLY A 28 3.68 15.40 -0.67
C GLY A 28 3.10 16.76 -1.04
N PHE A 29 3.96 17.78 -1.16
CA PHE A 29 3.53 19.12 -1.54
C PHE A 29 4.47 19.76 -2.57
N THR A 30 5.55 20.44 -2.15
CA THR A 30 6.37 21.24 -3.07
C THR A 30 7.41 20.41 -3.83
N ASN A 31 8.24 19.67 -3.10
CA ASN A 31 9.32 18.87 -3.70
C ASN A 31 8.86 17.44 -3.97
N ASP A 32 8.08 16.91 -3.05
CA ASP A 32 7.54 15.55 -3.09
C ASP A 32 6.10 15.56 -3.62
N PRO A 33 5.71 14.60 -4.46
CA PRO A 33 4.34 14.43 -4.91
C PRO A 33 3.48 13.76 -3.84
N THR A 34 2.19 14.06 -3.83
CA THR A 34 1.20 13.18 -3.22
C THR A 34 1.03 11.97 -4.12
N ALA A 35 1.20 10.78 -3.53
CA ALA A 35 1.17 9.50 -4.24
C ALA A 35 0.06 8.61 -3.68
N LEU A 36 -0.85 8.17 -4.54
CA LEU A 36 -1.86 7.17 -4.21
C LEU A 36 -1.61 5.91 -5.03
N ILE A 37 -1.73 4.74 -4.42
CA ILE A 37 -1.59 3.45 -5.10
C ILE A 37 -2.73 2.51 -4.76
N SER A 38 -3.19 1.75 -5.75
CA SER A 38 -4.22 0.74 -5.62
C SER A 38 -3.74 -0.61 -6.15
N ALA A 39 -3.91 -1.65 -5.33
CA ALA A 39 -3.47 -3.00 -5.68
C ALA A 39 -4.47 -4.09 -5.24
N VAL A 40 -4.43 -5.21 -5.95
CA VAL A 40 -5.01 -6.49 -5.50
C VAL A 40 -3.89 -7.35 -4.92
N VAL A 41 -4.15 -7.96 -3.76
CA VAL A 41 -3.18 -8.81 -3.07
C VAL A 41 -3.59 -10.28 -3.16
N ASP A 42 -2.72 -11.12 -3.70
CA ASP A 42 -2.84 -12.58 -3.68
C ASP A 42 -1.87 -13.14 -2.63
N LEU A 43 -2.37 -13.35 -1.41
CA LEU A 43 -1.55 -13.86 -0.31
C LEU A 43 -1.09 -15.32 -0.52
N PRO A 44 -1.93 -16.26 -1.00
CA PRO A 44 -1.51 -17.62 -1.29
C PRO A 44 -0.38 -17.72 -2.32
N ASN A 45 -0.48 -16.97 -3.43
CA ASN A 45 0.51 -17.03 -4.52
C ASN A 45 1.66 -16.04 -4.34
N LYS A 46 1.59 -15.17 -3.32
CA LYS A 46 2.56 -14.08 -3.10
C LYS A 46 2.67 -13.16 -4.30
N GLU A 47 1.52 -12.70 -4.80
CA GLU A 47 1.46 -11.76 -5.92
C GLU A 47 0.79 -10.44 -5.51
N LEU A 48 1.31 -9.33 -6.03
CA LEU A 48 0.72 -7.99 -5.95
C LEU A 48 0.38 -7.52 -7.36
N TRP A 49 -0.85 -7.08 -7.57
CA TRP A 49 -1.35 -6.62 -8.86
C TRP A 49 -1.70 -5.14 -8.75
N ILE A 50 -0.77 -4.26 -9.14
CA ILE A 50 -0.90 -2.81 -9.05
C ILE A 50 -1.62 -2.31 -10.30
N TYR A 51 -2.81 -1.73 -10.13
CA TYR A 51 -3.73 -1.46 -11.24
C TYR A 51 -4.12 -0.01 -11.42
N ASP A 52 -3.88 0.84 -10.41
CA ASP A 52 -4.15 2.26 -10.50
C ASP A 52 -3.22 3.04 -9.58
N GLU A 53 -2.88 4.27 -9.98
CA GLU A 53 -2.02 5.18 -9.24
C GLU A 53 -2.45 6.66 -9.42
N HIS A 54 -1.94 7.52 -8.55
CA HIS A 54 -1.91 8.96 -8.72
C HIS A 54 -0.56 9.48 -8.24
N TYR A 55 -0.01 10.50 -8.92
CA TYR A 55 1.31 11.04 -8.62
C TYR A 55 1.39 12.51 -9.03
N GLU A 56 1.15 13.43 -8.08
CA GLU A 56 1.01 14.85 -8.39
C GLU A 56 1.56 15.76 -7.27
N LYS A 57 2.23 16.85 -7.65
CA LYS A 57 2.78 17.85 -6.70
C LYS A 57 1.80 19.00 -6.50
N GLY A 58 1.93 19.69 -5.36
CA GLY A 58 1.20 20.92 -5.07
C GLY A 58 -0.27 20.71 -4.73
N MET A 59 -0.69 19.48 -4.43
CA MET A 59 -2.08 19.19 -4.10
C MET A 59 -2.47 19.76 -2.74
N LEU A 60 -3.58 20.48 -2.70
CA LEU A 60 -4.25 20.87 -1.46
C LEU A 60 -5.23 19.78 -1.02
N THR A 61 -5.75 19.89 0.21
CA THR A 61 -6.72 18.93 0.76
C THR A 61 -7.94 18.71 -0.15
N ASP A 62 -8.42 19.77 -0.83
CA ASP A 62 -9.53 19.67 -1.78
C ASP A 62 -9.17 18.91 -3.06
N ASP A 63 -7.95 19.08 -3.56
CA ASP A 63 -7.46 18.34 -4.72
C ASP A 63 -7.34 16.85 -4.40
N ILE A 64 -6.79 16.52 -3.23
CA ILE A 64 -6.68 15.14 -2.75
C ILE A 64 -8.07 14.51 -2.57
N TYR A 65 -9.03 15.27 -2.02
CA TYR A 65 -10.41 14.81 -1.91
C TYR A 65 -11.02 14.48 -3.27
N ASN A 66 -10.93 15.40 -4.23
CA ASN A 66 -11.50 15.22 -5.57
C ASN A 66 -10.85 14.02 -6.27
N MET A 67 -9.52 13.90 -6.20
CA MET A 67 -8.77 12.76 -6.75
C MET A 67 -9.28 11.42 -6.19
N ILE A 68 -9.50 11.32 -4.88
CA ILE A 68 -10.04 10.10 -4.25
C ILE A 68 -11.46 9.79 -4.74
N VAL A 69 -12.28 10.81 -4.96
CA VAL A 69 -13.66 10.65 -5.45
C VAL A 69 -13.68 10.21 -6.91
N ASP A 70 -12.88 10.84 -7.77
CA ASP A 70 -12.80 10.56 -9.20
C ASP A 70 -12.30 9.13 -9.48
N LYS A 71 -11.49 8.58 -8.58
CA LYS A 71 -11.03 7.18 -8.60
C LYS A 71 -12.02 6.18 -7.98
N ASP A 72 -13.21 6.62 -7.59
CA ASP A 72 -14.23 5.80 -6.91
C ASP A 72 -13.75 5.19 -5.57
N LEU A 73 -12.84 5.88 -4.87
CA LEU A 73 -12.26 5.40 -3.61
C LEU A 73 -12.90 6.01 -2.36
N LYS A 74 -13.94 6.83 -2.52
CA LYS A 74 -14.62 7.54 -1.41
C LYS A 74 -15.07 6.61 -0.26
N THR A 75 -15.48 5.38 -0.60
CA THR A 75 -15.96 4.38 0.37
C THR A 75 -14.98 3.24 0.62
N ALA A 76 -13.82 3.26 -0.04
CA ALA A 76 -12.74 2.30 0.11
C ALA A 76 -11.97 2.53 1.41
N GLU A 77 -11.34 1.48 1.94
CA GLU A 77 -10.38 1.62 3.02
C GLU A 77 -9.05 2.12 2.44
N ILE A 78 -8.56 3.23 2.97
CA ILE A 78 -7.31 3.86 2.52
C ILE A 78 -6.37 3.96 3.72
N LYS A 79 -5.14 3.46 3.57
CA LYS A 79 -4.07 3.62 4.54
C LYS A 79 -3.20 4.80 4.17
N SER A 80 -3.08 5.72 5.10
CA SER A 80 -2.40 6.98 4.91
C SER A 80 -1.09 7.01 5.66
N GLU A 81 -0.17 7.84 5.19
CA GLU A 81 0.92 8.36 6.00
C GLU A 81 0.39 8.98 7.31
N GLY A 82 1.27 9.20 8.28
CA GLY A 82 0.92 9.55 9.66
C GLY A 82 0.42 10.97 9.90
N ASP A 83 0.14 11.76 8.85
CA ASP A 83 -0.39 13.12 9.00
C ASP A 83 -1.85 13.08 9.50
N MET A 84 -1.99 13.15 10.82
CA MET A 84 -3.28 13.12 11.51
C MET A 84 -4.16 14.33 11.19
N ARG A 85 -3.57 15.47 10.79
CA ARG A 85 -4.32 16.66 10.40
C ARG A 85 -4.97 16.43 9.04
N MET A 86 -4.20 15.99 8.05
CA MET A 86 -4.72 15.69 6.71
C MET A 86 -5.82 14.62 6.77
N ILE A 87 -5.61 13.55 7.55
CA ILE A 87 -6.61 12.50 7.79
C ILE A 87 -7.90 13.09 8.39
N ALA A 88 -7.80 13.99 9.37
CA ALA A 88 -8.97 14.60 10.00
C ALA A 88 -9.74 15.48 9.01
N GLU A 89 -9.04 16.29 8.21
CA GLU A 89 -9.66 17.16 7.20
C GLU A 89 -10.38 16.34 6.11
N LEU A 90 -9.74 15.28 5.58
CA LEU A 90 -10.34 14.40 4.58
C LEU A 90 -11.56 13.63 5.12
N LYS A 91 -11.53 13.22 6.39
CA LYS A 91 -12.69 12.61 7.06
C LYS A 91 -13.87 13.57 7.16
N LEU A 92 -13.62 14.83 7.52
CA LEU A 92 -14.65 15.87 7.59
C LEU A 92 -15.29 16.12 6.22
N LYS A 93 -14.50 16.04 5.13
CA LYS A 93 -14.98 16.14 3.75
C LYS A 93 -15.71 14.88 3.24
N GLY A 94 -15.63 13.77 3.97
CA GLY A 94 -16.44 12.58 3.73
C GLY A 94 -15.67 11.31 3.36
N ILE A 95 -14.33 11.32 3.34
CA ILE A 95 -13.51 10.12 3.16
C ILE A 95 -13.42 9.37 4.50
N LYS A 96 -14.54 8.78 4.93
CA LYS A 96 -14.70 8.28 6.31
C LYS A 96 -13.73 7.15 6.69
N LYS A 97 -13.28 6.36 5.71
CA LYS A 97 -12.46 5.15 5.91
C LYS A 97 -10.96 5.34 5.68
N ILE A 98 -10.48 6.57 5.57
CA ILE A 98 -9.03 6.84 5.60
C ILE A 98 -8.49 6.68 7.02
N THR A 99 -7.41 5.93 7.19
CA THR A 99 -6.81 5.66 8.51
C THR A 99 -5.30 5.71 8.42
N PRO A 100 -4.58 6.10 9.49
CA PRO A 100 -3.13 6.05 9.48
C PRO A 100 -2.65 4.60 9.32
N ALA A 101 -1.54 4.41 8.61
CA ALA A 101 -0.87 3.14 8.49
C ALA A 101 -0.41 2.64 9.86
N THR A 102 -0.53 1.32 10.09
CA THR A 102 -0.05 0.70 11.32
C THR A 102 1.48 0.74 11.33
N LYS A 103 2.11 1.46 12.27
CA LYS A 103 3.57 1.53 12.41
C LYS A 103 4.03 0.70 13.61
N GLY A 104 4.97 -0.22 13.38
CA GLY A 104 5.82 -0.80 14.43
C GLY A 104 7.13 -0.01 14.61
N PRO A 105 7.87 -0.19 15.73
CA PRO A 105 9.25 0.28 15.84
C PRO A 105 10.09 -0.22 14.65
N HIS A 106 10.87 0.65 14.01
CA HIS A 106 11.69 0.31 12.83
C HIS A 106 10.91 -0.29 11.63
N SER A 107 9.66 0.12 11.41
CA SER A 107 8.72 -0.49 10.45
C SER A 107 9.07 -0.39 8.95
N ILE A 108 10.03 0.45 8.56
CA ILE A 108 10.38 0.63 7.14
C ILE A 108 11.00 -0.65 6.57
N MET A 109 12.07 -1.16 7.19
CA MET A 109 12.79 -2.34 6.69
C MET A 109 11.92 -3.61 6.65
N PRO A 110 11.15 -3.97 7.71
CA PRO A 110 10.19 -5.06 7.64
C PRO A 110 9.13 -4.87 6.55
N GLY A 111 8.68 -3.64 6.32
CA GLY A 111 7.73 -3.33 5.25
C GLY A 111 8.32 -3.56 3.87
N ILE A 112 9.54 -3.07 3.63
CA ILE A 112 10.27 -3.30 2.38
C ILE A 112 10.47 -4.80 2.15
N GLN A 113 10.96 -5.54 3.15
CA GLN A 113 11.15 -6.99 3.06
C GLN A 113 9.84 -7.73 2.78
N TYR A 114 8.74 -7.29 3.40
CA TYR A 114 7.42 -7.88 3.15
C TYR A 114 7.01 -7.70 1.69
N VAL A 115 7.13 -6.49 1.14
CA VAL A 115 6.80 -6.21 -0.27
C VAL A 115 7.74 -6.96 -1.23
N GLN A 116 9.04 -7.01 -0.93
CA GLN A 116 10.03 -7.77 -1.71
C GLN A 116 9.75 -9.28 -1.76
N GLY A 117 8.99 -9.81 -0.79
CA GLY A 117 8.54 -11.20 -0.77
C GLY A 117 7.42 -11.52 -1.76
N PHE A 118 6.89 -10.54 -2.49
CA PHE A 118 5.87 -10.73 -3.51
C PHE A 118 6.48 -10.60 -4.92
N LYS A 119 5.86 -11.29 -5.89
CA LYS A 119 6.00 -10.93 -7.30
C LYS A 119 5.00 -9.81 -7.61
N MET A 120 5.48 -8.72 -8.19
CA MET A 120 4.64 -7.58 -8.57
C MET A 120 4.27 -7.66 -10.05
N TYR A 121 2.99 -7.48 -10.36
CA TYR A 121 2.49 -7.25 -11.70
C TYR A 121 1.93 -5.83 -11.75
N ILE A 122 2.39 -5.07 -12.73
CA ILE A 122 2.08 -3.64 -12.82
C ILE A 122 1.34 -3.39 -14.12
N HIS A 123 0.18 -2.75 -14.01
CA HIS A 123 -0.58 -2.33 -15.17
C HIS A 123 0.22 -1.26 -15.94
N PRO A 124 0.29 -1.28 -17.28
CA PRO A 124 1.13 -0.34 -18.06
C PRO A 124 0.77 1.14 -17.87
N ASN A 125 -0.45 1.42 -17.41
CA ASN A 125 -0.91 2.76 -17.05
C ASN A 125 -0.30 3.31 -15.75
N CYS A 126 0.34 2.46 -14.93
CA CYS A 126 0.99 2.87 -13.69
C CYS A 126 2.45 3.29 -13.96
N ILE A 127 2.62 4.34 -14.77
CA ILE A 127 3.90 4.81 -15.28
C ILE A 127 4.83 5.23 -14.15
N SER A 128 4.34 6.00 -13.18
CA SER A 128 5.15 6.48 -12.04
C SER A 128 5.58 5.33 -11.14
N THR A 129 4.75 4.31 -10.93
CA THR A 129 5.14 3.09 -10.20
C THR A 129 6.28 2.38 -10.94
N ILE A 130 6.19 2.27 -12.27
CA ILE A 130 7.25 1.65 -13.09
C ILE A 130 8.55 2.44 -12.98
N GLU A 131 8.49 3.77 -13.03
CA GLU A 131 9.65 4.65 -12.87
C GLU A 131 10.28 4.51 -11.47
N GLU A 132 9.50 4.56 -10.40
CA GLU A 132 10.00 4.35 -9.03
C GLU A 132 10.65 2.97 -8.90
N LEU A 133 10.02 1.90 -9.38
CA LEU A 133 10.57 0.54 -9.26
C LEU A 133 11.88 0.36 -10.01
N ASN A 134 12.03 0.99 -11.19
CA ASN A 134 13.26 0.98 -11.96
C ASN A 134 14.38 1.82 -11.33
N THR A 135 14.01 2.92 -10.66
CA THR A 135 14.97 3.85 -10.03
C THR A 135 15.28 3.52 -8.57
N TYR A 136 14.52 2.60 -7.95
CA TYR A 136 14.74 2.12 -6.60
C TYR A 136 16.01 1.27 -6.52
N THR A 137 17.16 1.94 -6.44
CA THR A 137 18.47 1.35 -6.20
C THR A 137 18.93 1.57 -4.76
N PHE A 138 19.92 0.80 -4.34
CA PHE A 138 20.63 1.05 -3.08
C PHE A 138 21.56 2.24 -3.25
N ASP A 139 21.82 2.98 -2.18
CA ASP A 139 22.72 4.13 -2.15
C ASP A 139 24.14 3.68 -2.50
N GLN A 140 24.97 4.59 -3.03
CA GLN A 140 26.39 4.30 -3.30
C GLN A 140 27.25 5.24 -2.47
N ASP A 141 28.37 4.74 -1.94
CA ASP A 141 29.37 5.63 -1.36
C ASP A 141 30.08 6.45 -2.45
N ASN A 142 30.94 7.39 -2.04
CA ASN A 142 31.71 8.24 -2.95
C ASN A 142 32.68 7.45 -3.86
N GLU A 143 32.87 6.16 -3.61
CA GLU A 143 33.72 5.24 -4.37
C GLU A 143 32.91 4.34 -5.31
N GLY A 144 31.57 4.45 -5.31
CA GLY A 144 30.66 3.67 -6.14
C GLY A 144 30.25 2.32 -5.55
N ASN A 145 30.59 2.03 -4.28
CA ASN A 145 30.16 0.79 -3.63
C ASN A 145 28.72 0.89 -3.14
N TRP A 146 27.92 -0.14 -3.40
CA TRP A 146 26.55 -0.22 -2.92
C TRP A 146 26.49 -0.30 -1.39
N LEU A 147 25.80 0.66 -0.77
CA LEU A 147 25.48 0.72 0.65
C LEU A 147 24.20 -0.08 0.95
N ASN A 148 24.07 -0.63 2.15
CA ASN A 148 22.83 -1.29 2.59
C ASN A 148 21.77 -0.28 3.06
N LYS A 149 21.61 0.82 2.31
CA LYS A 149 20.66 1.89 2.54
C LYS A 149 19.94 2.17 1.21
N PRO A 150 18.61 2.17 1.14
CA PRO A 150 17.91 2.58 -0.07
C PRO A 150 18.18 4.06 -0.37
N ILE A 151 18.28 4.43 -1.66
CA ILE A 151 18.31 5.85 -2.05
C ILE A 151 17.00 6.50 -1.60
N ASP A 152 17.11 7.60 -0.86
CA ASP A 152 15.97 8.35 -0.31
C ASP A 152 15.46 9.35 -1.35
N ALA A 153 15.08 8.85 -2.53
CA ALA A 153 14.49 9.62 -3.62
C ALA A 153 13.56 8.72 -4.45
N ASN A 154 12.41 9.23 -4.86
CA ASN A 154 11.41 8.53 -5.69
C ASN A 154 10.89 7.23 -5.06
N ASN A 155 10.40 7.31 -3.83
CA ASN A 155 9.85 6.17 -3.07
C ASN A 155 8.39 6.39 -2.63
N HIS A 156 7.69 7.40 -3.13
CA HIS A 156 6.39 7.83 -2.60
C HIS A 156 5.30 6.79 -2.90
N LEU A 157 5.26 6.21 -4.10
CA LEU A 157 4.32 5.12 -4.43
C LEU A 157 4.69 3.83 -3.71
N MET A 158 5.99 3.56 -3.54
CA MET A 158 6.45 2.41 -2.73
C MET A 158 6.08 2.56 -1.26
N ASP A 159 6.13 3.78 -0.73
CA ASP A 159 5.73 4.09 0.63
C ASP A 159 4.22 3.99 0.81
N ALA A 160 3.45 4.55 -0.12
CA ALA A 160 2.01 4.35 -0.21
C ALA A 160 1.65 2.84 -0.26
N LEU A 161 2.38 2.04 -1.04
CA LEU A 161 2.16 0.59 -1.12
C LEU A 161 2.42 -0.08 0.23
N ARG A 162 3.52 0.23 0.90
CA ARG A 162 3.82 -0.27 2.25
C ARG A 162 2.72 0.11 3.25
N TYR A 163 2.20 1.33 3.19
CA TYR A 163 1.09 1.79 4.04
C TYR A 163 -0.17 0.97 3.80
N SER A 164 -0.54 0.73 2.54
CA SER A 164 -1.70 -0.08 2.15
C SER A 164 -1.64 -1.51 2.73
N LEU A 165 -0.43 -2.06 2.86
CA LEU A 165 -0.17 -3.41 3.37
C LEU A 165 0.08 -3.46 4.89
N SER A 166 0.13 -2.30 5.56
CA SER A 166 0.56 -2.18 6.97
C SER A 166 -0.19 -3.09 7.94
N ASP A 167 -1.49 -3.30 7.71
CA ASP A 167 -2.31 -4.19 8.54
C ASP A 167 -1.95 -5.67 8.34
N LEU A 168 -1.55 -6.08 7.13
CA LEU A 168 -1.08 -7.44 6.84
C LEU A 168 0.31 -7.72 7.40
N ILE A 169 1.12 -6.66 7.54
CA ILE A 169 2.49 -6.73 8.05
C ILE A 169 2.50 -6.77 9.58
N PHE A 170 1.75 -5.85 10.22
CA PHE A 170 1.94 -5.55 11.64
C PHE A 170 0.76 -5.93 12.54
N LYS A 171 -0.45 -6.11 12.01
CA LYS A 171 -1.53 -6.58 12.87
C LYS A 171 -1.31 -8.07 13.18
N PRO A 172 -1.30 -8.47 14.46
CA PRO A 172 -1.29 -9.88 14.80
C PRO A 172 -2.51 -10.51 14.15
N LYS A 173 -2.32 -11.61 13.42
CA LYS A 173 -3.45 -12.42 12.94
C LYS A 173 -4.33 -12.69 14.16
N GLU A 174 -5.57 -12.23 14.14
CA GLU A 174 -6.52 -12.62 15.18
C GLU A 174 -6.44 -14.14 15.29
N LYS A 175 -6.18 -14.63 16.50
CA LYS A 175 -6.33 -16.06 16.79
C LYS A 175 -7.83 -16.33 16.69
N THR A 176 -8.36 -16.50 15.48
CA THR A 176 -9.75 -16.84 15.26
C THR A 176 -9.98 -18.22 15.88
N SER A 177 -10.39 -18.20 17.14
CA SER A 177 -11.43 -19.06 17.68
C SER A 177 -11.12 -20.54 17.99
N VAL A 178 -9.89 -20.94 18.35
CA VAL A 178 -9.70 -22.26 19.00
C VAL A 178 -10.60 -22.39 20.25
N ARG A 179 -10.89 -21.27 20.93
CA ARG A 179 -11.82 -21.21 22.08
C ARG A 179 -13.30 -21.34 21.68
N LYS A 180 -13.71 -20.78 20.53
CA LYS A 180 -15.11 -20.84 20.03
C LYS A 180 -15.43 -22.20 19.41
N LEU A 181 -14.46 -22.83 18.72
CA LEU A 181 -14.54 -24.21 18.25
C LEU A 181 -14.61 -25.24 19.39
N ARG A 182 -13.90 -25.01 20.52
CA ARG A 182 -14.01 -25.87 21.72
C ARG A 182 -15.35 -25.73 22.43
N GLN A 183 -15.93 -24.52 22.48
CA GLN A 183 -17.28 -24.32 23.02
C GLN A 183 -18.37 -24.96 22.16
N MET A 184 -18.28 -24.87 20.82
CA MET A 184 -19.26 -25.53 19.94
C MET A 184 -19.17 -27.06 19.99
N LYS A 185 -17.98 -27.66 20.14
CA LYS A 185 -17.84 -29.12 20.30
C LYS A 185 -18.31 -29.65 21.66
N GLY A 186 -18.36 -28.81 22.70
CA GLY A 186 -18.89 -29.17 24.01
C GLY A 186 -20.43 -29.18 24.07
N MET A 187 -21.09 -28.37 23.25
CA MET A 187 -22.56 -28.26 23.20
C MET A 187 -23.26 -29.37 22.39
N VAL A 188 -22.51 -30.11 21.56
CA VAL A 188 -23.06 -31.21 20.73
C VAL A 188 -22.93 -32.57 21.43
N ARG A 189 -22.36 -32.61 22.64
CA ARG A 189 -22.20 -33.84 23.45
C ARG A 189 -22.95 -33.79 24.79
N GLY A 190 -23.93 -32.89 24.93
CA GLY A 190 -24.82 -32.81 26.09
C GLY A 190 -26.23 -33.24 25.72
#